data_AF-A0A7S4IYQ0-F1
#
_entry.id   AF-A0A7S4IYQ0-F1
#
_cell.length_a   1.000
_cell.length_b   1.000
_cell.length_c   1.000
_cell.angle_alpha   90.00
_cell.angle_beta   90.00
_cell.angle_gamma   90.00
#
_symmetry.space_group_name_H-M   'P 1'
#
loop_
_entity.id
_entity.type
_entity.pdbx_description
1 polymer ?
#
loop_
_entity_poly.entity_id
_entity_poly.type
_entity_poly.pdbx_seq_one_letter_code
_entity_poly.pdbx_strand_id
1 'polypeptide(L)'
;GKSPPKAKRKMGHINVTAKDGKSVEALLAALEGNSPEITAAPPAVVGVIMGSDSDLPTMRAAAEVLTEFGVPFELTIVSAHRTPQRLYEYSATAEQRGLRAIIAGAGGAAHLPGMVAAITPLPVIGVPVKSSALSGNDSLLSIVQMPRGVPVATVAIGNAANAGLLAVRMLGMEDIHLRRKMQEFMRRQETEVLDKASKLEEVGWREYGN
;
A
#
# COMPACT_ATOMS: atom_id res chain seq x y z
N GLY A 1 21.96 19.02 54.38
CA GLY A 1 21.79 18.79 52.93
C GLY A 1 23.15 18.86 52.27
N LYS A 2 23.51 17.87 51.43
CA LYS A 2 24.77 17.90 50.68
C LYS A 2 24.63 18.81 49.46
N SER A 3 25.64 19.63 49.21
CA SER A 3 25.69 20.55 48.06
C SER A 3 25.55 19.80 46.72
N PRO A 4 24.92 20.42 45.72
CA PRO A 4 24.75 19.79 44.41
C PRO A 4 26.12 19.50 43.76
N PRO A 5 26.24 18.39 43.01
CA PRO A 5 27.49 18.03 42.35
C PRO A 5 27.88 19.09 41.31
N LYS A 6 29.19 19.40 41.25
CA LYS A 6 29.77 20.33 40.28
C LYS A 6 29.54 19.82 38.84
N ALA A 7 29.18 20.73 37.93
CA ALA A 7 28.99 20.41 36.52
C ALA A 7 30.25 19.78 35.89
N LYS A 8 30.05 18.83 34.96
CA LYS A 8 31.09 18.08 34.20
C LYS A 8 31.91 17.03 34.98
N ARG A 9 31.46 16.56 36.14
CA ARG A 9 32.11 15.43 36.81
C ARG A 9 31.79 14.13 36.04
N LYS A 10 32.81 13.31 35.72
CA LYS A 10 32.61 11.97 35.14
C LYS A 10 31.81 11.11 36.14
N MET A 11 30.59 10.74 35.75
CA MET A 11 29.68 9.96 36.60
C MET A 11 29.81 8.44 36.41
N GLY A 12 30.42 8.00 35.29
CA GLY A 12 30.59 6.59 34.96
C GLY A 12 31.27 6.40 33.60
N HIS A 13 31.26 5.15 33.12
CA HIS A 13 31.58 4.81 31.73
C HIS A 13 30.52 3.82 31.23
N ILE A 14 30.25 3.84 29.93
CA ILE A 14 29.35 2.92 29.24
C ILE A 14 30.20 2.14 28.24
N ASN A 15 30.07 0.82 28.24
CA ASN A 15 30.72 -0.04 27.24
C ASN A 15 29.68 -0.40 26.18
N VAL A 16 29.97 -0.06 24.93
CA VAL A 16 29.12 -0.38 23.77
C VAL A 16 29.76 -1.54 23.02
N THR A 17 29.03 -2.62 22.80
CA THR A 17 29.50 -3.80 22.07
C THR A 17 28.55 -4.13 20.92
N ALA A 18 29.10 -4.59 19.81
CA ALA A 18 28.34 -5.05 18.65
C ALA A 18 29.14 -6.11 17.87
N LYS A 19 28.52 -6.69 16.84
CA LYS A 19 29.10 -7.80 16.06
C LYS A 19 30.28 -7.38 15.19
N ASP A 20 30.39 -6.10 14.84
CA ASP A 20 31.46 -5.51 14.05
C ASP A 20 31.66 -4.02 14.39
N GLY A 21 32.77 -3.44 13.92
CA GLY A 21 33.14 -2.05 14.22
C GLY A 21 32.14 -1.01 13.71
N LYS A 22 31.53 -1.24 12.55
CA LYS A 22 30.52 -0.32 11.98
C LYS A 22 29.28 -0.23 12.87
N SER A 23 28.87 -1.35 13.43
CA SER A 23 27.72 -1.41 14.34
C SER A 23 28.01 -0.71 15.68
N VAL A 24 29.25 -0.76 16.16
CA VAL A 24 29.67 -0.01 17.37
C VAL A 24 29.65 1.50 17.11
N GLU A 25 30.18 1.94 15.97
CA GLU A 25 30.18 3.36 15.58
C GLU A 25 28.77 3.92 15.44
N ALA A 26 27.85 3.17 14.85
CA ALA A 26 26.44 3.57 14.73
C ALA A 26 25.75 3.72 16.11
N LEU A 27 26.02 2.80 17.05
CA LEU A 27 25.50 2.88 18.41
C LEU A 27 26.10 4.05 19.21
N LEU A 28 27.39 4.34 19.02
CA LEU A 28 28.06 5.48 19.64
C LEU A 28 27.48 6.81 19.13
N ALA A 29 27.32 6.96 17.81
CA ALA A 29 26.69 8.14 17.22
C ALA A 29 25.27 8.37 17.74
N ALA A 30 24.52 7.28 17.99
CA ALA A 30 23.18 7.37 18.56
C ALA A 30 23.14 7.83 20.02
N LEU A 31 24.10 7.41 20.84
CA LEU A 31 24.24 7.89 22.21
C LEU A 31 24.67 9.36 22.29
N GLU A 32 25.38 9.84 21.27
CA GLU A 32 25.85 11.23 21.16
C GLU A 32 24.79 12.17 20.56
N GLY A 33 23.60 11.67 20.22
CA GLY A 33 22.52 12.45 19.61
C GLY A 33 22.77 12.81 18.13
N ASN A 34 23.83 12.24 17.53
CA ASN A 34 24.22 12.40 16.13
C ASN A 34 23.91 11.13 15.32
N SER A 35 22.83 10.41 15.65
CA SER A 35 22.37 9.31 14.81
C SER A 35 22.19 9.83 13.37
N PRO A 36 22.91 9.31 12.36
CA PRO A 36 22.28 9.24 11.05
C PRO A 36 21.01 8.43 11.28
N GLU A 37 19.87 9.02 10.99
CA GLU A 37 18.60 8.33 11.01
C GLU A 37 18.77 7.12 10.07
N ILE A 38 19.03 5.93 10.61
CA ILE A 38 18.96 4.69 9.84
C ILE A 38 17.47 4.47 9.65
N THR A 39 16.87 5.23 8.73
CA THR A 39 15.50 5.05 8.31
C THR A 39 15.46 3.75 7.52
N ALA A 40 15.39 2.62 8.23
CA ALA A 40 14.75 1.45 7.64
C ALA A 40 13.41 1.95 7.09
N ALA A 41 13.16 1.72 5.81
CA ALA A 41 11.92 2.15 5.19
C ALA A 41 10.75 1.72 6.09
N PRO A 42 9.76 2.60 6.33
CA PRO A 42 8.67 2.30 7.24
C PRO A 42 8.04 0.95 6.83
N PRO A 43 7.73 0.07 7.80
CA PRO A 43 7.20 -1.25 7.48
C PRO A 43 5.95 -1.08 6.61
N ALA A 44 5.84 -1.92 5.57
CA ALA A 44 4.72 -1.86 4.65
C ALA A 44 3.39 -1.98 5.42
N VAL A 45 2.42 -1.14 5.07
CA VAL A 45 1.06 -1.13 5.65
C VAL A 45 0.05 -1.73 4.67
N VAL A 46 0.32 -1.63 3.37
CA VAL A 46 -0.51 -2.25 2.32
C VAL A 46 0.31 -3.24 1.51
N GLY A 47 -0.23 -4.44 1.30
CA GLY A 47 0.34 -5.42 0.37
C GLY A 47 -0.29 -5.30 -1.00
N VAL A 48 0.51 -5.06 -2.06
CA VAL A 48 0.04 -5.08 -3.45
C VAL A 48 0.59 -6.34 -4.12
N ILE A 49 -0.29 -7.30 -4.40
CA ILE A 49 0.09 -8.58 -4.99
C ILE A 49 -0.60 -8.83 -6.32
N MET A 50 0.09 -9.60 -7.17
CA MET A 50 -0.42 -9.98 -8.48
C MET A 50 -0.03 -11.41 -8.86
N GLY A 51 -0.85 -12.06 -9.68
CA GLY A 51 -0.66 -13.45 -10.10
C GLY A 51 0.49 -13.65 -11.08
N SER A 52 0.78 -12.63 -11.90
CA SER A 52 1.90 -12.62 -12.84
C SER A 52 2.49 -11.20 -12.98
N ASP A 53 3.75 -11.14 -13.42
CA ASP A 53 4.39 -9.90 -13.88
C ASP A 53 3.62 -9.18 -15.01
N SER A 54 2.91 -9.91 -15.87
CA SER A 54 2.04 -9.34 -16.91
C SER A 54 0.89 -8.49 -16.35
N ASP A 55 0.55 -8.63 -15.07
CA ASP A 55 -0.47 -7.84 -14.40
C ASP A 55 0.09 -6.48 -13.92
N LEU A 56 1.42 -6.32 -13.83
CA LEU A 56 2.09 -5.13 -13.32
C LEU A 56 1.67 -3.83 -14.01
N PRO A 57 1.50 -3.76 -15.35
CA PRO A 57 1.04 -2.54 -16.01
C PRO A 57 -0.32 -2.03 -15.50
N THR A 58 -1.18 -2.94 -15.03
CA THR A 58 -2.46 -2.62 -14.38
C THR A 58 -2.21 -2.25 -12.92
N MET A 59 -1.51 -3.11 -12.18
CA MET A 59 -1.39 -3.02 -10.72
C MET A 59 -0.50 -1.86 -10.24
N ARG A 60 0.40 -1.34 -11.10
CA ARG A 60 1.23 -0.16 -10.77
C ARG A 60 0.39 1.05 -10.36
N ALA A 61 -0.82 1.20 -10.89
CA ALA A 61 -1.68 2.34 -10.56
C ALA A 61 -2.11 2.33 -9.09
N ALA A 62 -2.19 1.16 -8.44
CA ALA A 62 -2.39 1.09 -6.99
C ALA A 62 -1.16 1.63 -6.23
N ALA A 63 0.04 1.23 -6.66
CA ALA A 63 1.29 1.68 -6.07
C ALA A 63 1.50 3.19 -6.25
N GLU A 64 1.16 3.74 -7.40
CA GLU A 64 1.21 5.19 -7.68
C GLU A 64 0.29 5.96 -6.72
N VAL A 65 -0.95 5.51 -6.53
CA VAL A 65 -1.87 6.13 -5.56
C VAL A 65 -1.34 6.00 -4.13
N LEU A 66 -0.89 4.82 -3.70
CA LEU A 66 -0.35 4.66 -2.35
C LEU A 66 0.88 5.57 -2.11
N THR A 67 1.72 5.72 -3.13
CA THR A 67 2.87 6.66 -3.12
C THR A 67 2.40 8.10 -2.95
N GLU A 68 1.41 8.54 -3.74
CA GLU A 68 0.85 9.89 -3.67
C GLU A 68 0.33 10.23 -2.26
N PHE A 69 -0.33 9.27 -1.62
CA PHE A 69 -0.86 9.43 -0.27
C PHE A 69 0.19 9.23 0.83
N GLY A 70 1.40 8.79 0.48
CA GLY A 70 2.49 8.49 1.42
C GLY A 70 2.20 7.27 2.30
N VAL A 71 1.44 6.30 1.79
CA VAL A 71 1.15 5.04 2.47
C VAL A 71 2.27 4.04 2.17
N PRO A 72 3.01 3.52 3.16
CA PRO A 72 4.02 2.50 2.92
C PRO A 72 3.38 1.21 2.38
N PHE A 73 3.96 0.63 1.33
CA PHE A 73 3.46 -0.60 0.73
C PHE A 73 4.58 -1.50 0.24
N GLU A 74 4.25 -2.78 0.08
CA GLU A 74 5.06 -3.73 -0.66
C GLU A 74 4.37 -4.12 -1.97
N LEU A 75 5.14 -4.39 -3.02
CA LEU A 75 4.63 -4.87 -4.29
C LEU A 75 5.37 -6.14 -4.70
N THR A 76 4.65 -7.24 -4.91
CA THR A 76 5.27 -8.53 -5.25
C THR A 76 4.35 -9.47 -6.04
N ILE A 77 4.91 -10.57 -6.54
CA ILE A 77 4.19 -11.60 -7.29
C ILE A 77 3.84 -12.76 -6.35
N VAL A 78 2.57 -13.14 -6.35
CA VAL A 78 2.00 -14.26 -5.59
C VAL A 78 0.99 -14.96 -6.50
N SER A 79 1.33 -16.16 -7.00
CA SER A 79 0.49 -16.89 -7.94
C SER A 79 -0.34 -17.94 -7.22
N ALA A 80 -1.66 -17.77 -7.22
CA ALA A 80 -2.59 -18.73 -6.62
C ALA A 80 -2.47 -20.14 -7.21
N HIS A 81 -2.27 -20.24 -8.52
CA HIS A 81 -2.24 -21.53 -9.22
C HIS A 81 -0.85 -22.14 -9.29
N ARG A 82 0.21 -21.32 -9.33
CA ARG A 82 1.59 -21.78 -9.58
C ARG A 82 2.43 -21.88 -8.31
N THR A 83 2.15 -21.05 -7.31
CA THR A 83 2.87 -21.02 -6.03
C THR A 83 1.90 -20.98 -4.83
N PRO A 84 0.98 -21.95 -4.71
CA PRO A 84 -0.07 -21.94 -3.68
C PRO A 84 0.49 -21.89 -2.25
N GLN A 85 1.65 -22.52 -2.00
CA GLN A 85 2.31 -22.46 -0.70
C GLN A 85 2.78 -21.04 -0.35
N ARG A 86 3.36 -20.32 -1.32
CA ARG A 86 3.74 -18.90 -1.15
C ARG A 86 2.52 -18.03 -0.89
N LEU A 87 1.40 -18.28 -1.59
CA LEU A 87 0.13 -17.59 -1.34
C LEU A 87 -0.32 -17.78 0.10
N TYR A 88 -0.31 -19.04 0.58
CA TYR A 88 -0.71 -19.36 1.94
C TYR A 88 0.17 -18.65 2.97
N GLU A 89 1.49 -18.79 2.86
CA GLU A 89 2.45 -18.15 3.75
C GLU A 89 2.32 -16.63 3.75
N TYR A 90 2.19 -16.01 2.57
CA TYR A 90 2.01 -14.57 2.43
C TYR A 90 0.75 -14.09 3.18
N SER A 91 -0.36 -14.78 2.98
CA SER A 91 -1.67 -14.40 3.51
C SER A 91 -1.79 -14.66 5.01
N ALA A 92 -1.29 -15.80 5.48
CA ALA A 92 -1.34 -16.21 6.88
C ALA A 92 -0.46 -15.34 7.79
N THR A 93 0.64 -14.79 7.25
CA THR A 93 1.57 -13.95 8.00
C THR A 93 1.35 -12.44 7.81
N ALA A 94 0.47 -12.04 6.88
CA ALA A 94 0.28 -10.64 6.49
C ALA A 94 0.05 -9.69 7.68
N GLU A 95 -0.88 -10.02 8.57
CA GLU A 95 -1.20 -9.21 9.76
C GLU A 95 0.00 -9.11 10.72
N GLN A 96 0.71 -10.23 10.94
CA GLN A 96 1.88 -10.27 11.82
C GLN A 96 3.05 -9.43 11.27
N ARG A 97 3.13 -9.26 9.95
CA ARG A 97 4.10 -8.38 9.28
C ARG A 97 3.72 -6.90 9.34
N GLY A 98 2.55 -6.56 9.88
CA GLY A 98 2.07 -5.18 10.02
C GLY A 98 1.17 -4.70 8.87
N LEU A 99 0.82 -5.57 7.92
CA LEU A 99 -0.13 -5.20 6.87
C LEU A 99 -1.52 -4.96 7.47
N ARG A 100 -2.22 -3.97 6.93
CA ARG A 100 -3.58 -3.58 7.35
C ARG A 100 -4.61 -3.75 6.22
N ALA A 101 -4.16 -3.87 4.98
CA ALA A 101 -4.99 -4.21 3.82
C ALA A 101 -4.14 -4.89 2.73
N ILE A 102 -4.79 -5.70 1.89
CA ILE A 102 -4.16 -6.32 0.72
C ILE A 102 -4.93 -5.95 -0.54
N ILE A 103 -4.22 -5.49 -1.56
CA ILE A 103 -4.72 -5.28 -2.91
C ILE A 103 -4.21 -6.44 -3.77
N ALA A 104 -5.13 -7.24 -4.32
CA ALA A 104 -4.80 -8.43 -5.08
C ALA A 104 -5.33 -8.33 -6.52
N GLY A 105 -4.44 -8.45 -7.50
CA GLY A 105 -4.77 -8.43 -8.93
C GLY A 105 -4.65 -9.80 -9.59
N ALA A 106 -5.67 -10.22 -10.34
CA ALA A 106 -5.60 -11.43 -11.16
C ALA A 106 -6.56 -11.35 -12.37
N GLY A 107 -6.20 -12.04 -13.46
CA GLY A 107 -7.00 -12.16 -14.68
C GLY A 107 -7.47 -13.60 -14.97
N GLY A 108 -8.49 -13.74 -15.81
CA GLY A 108 -9.08 -15.03 -16.19
C GLY A 108 -9.86 -15.67 -15.03
N ALA A 109 -9.53 -16.92 -14.71
CA ALA A 109 -9.98 -17.59 -13.48
C ALA A 109 -9.25 -17.01 -12.25
N ALA A 110 -9.64 -15.80 -11.88
CA ALA A 110 -8.88 -14.91 -11.01
C ALA A 110 -9.02 -15.23 -9.51
N HIS A 111 -8.47 -16.37 -9.08
CA HIS A 111 -8.66 -16.87 -7.69
C HIS A 111 -7.82 -16.16 -6.62
N LEU A 112 -6.79 -15.40 -7.00
CA LEU A 112 -5.85 -14.81 -6.02
C LEU A 112 -6.55 -14.00 -4.92
N PRO A 113 -7.46 -13.04 -5.21
CA PRO A 113 -8.06 -12.22 -4.15
C PRO A 113 -8.93 -13.05 -3.19
N GLY A 114 -9.74 -13.96 -3.73
CA GLY A 114 -10.62 -14.81 -2.92
C GLY A 114 -9.86 -15.78 -2.02
N MET A 115 -8.78 -16.39 -2.53
CA MET A 115 -7.94 -17.30 -1.74
C MET A 115 -7.17 -16.57 -0.64
N VAL A 116 -6.70 -15.35 -0.90
CA VAL A 116 -6.05 -14.53 0.14
C VAL A 116 -7.06 -14.18 1.23
N ALA A 117 -8.27 -13.74 0.85
CA ALA A 117 -9.35 -13.41 1.79
C ALA A 117 -9.81 -14.60 2.62
N ALA A 118 -9.69 -15.82 2.10
CA ALA A 118 -10.02 -17.05 2.83
C ALA A 118 -9.01 -17.40 3.94
N ILE A 119 -7.81 -16.81 3.91
CA ILE A 119 -6.69 -17.17 4.78
C ILE A 119 -6.38 -16.07 5.80
N THR A 120 -6.54 -14.79 5.42
CA THR A 120 -6.19 -13.64 6.25
C THR A 120 -7.42 -12.99 6.88
N PRO A 121 -7.33 -12.44 8.12
CA PRO A 121 -8.41 -11.62 8.68
C PRO A 121 -8.44 -10.19 8.11
N LEU A 122 -7.41 -9.78 7.37
CA LEU A 122 -7.28 -8.44 6.81
C LEU A 122 -8.28 -8.20 5.67
N PRO A 123 -8.72 -6.94 5.45
CA PRO A 123 -9.50 -6.59 4.27
C PRO A 123 -8.70 -6.84 2.99
N VAL A 124 -9.34 -7.52 2.04
CA VAL A 124 -8.78 -7.80 0.71
C VAL A 124 -9.58 -7.06 -0.35
N ILE A 125 -8.87 -6.28 -1.17
CA ILE A 125 -9.39 -5.53 -2.30
C ILE A 125 -9.01 -6.27 -3.59
N GLY A 126 -10.01 -6.70 -4.35
CA GLY A 126 -9.82 -7.44 -5.58
C GLY A 126 -9.80 -6.52 -6.80
N VAL A 127 -8.75 -6.60 -7.62
CA VAL A 127 -8.66 -5.91 -8.92
C VAL A 127 -8.80 -6.95 -10.04
N PRO A 128 -9.93 -6.98 -10.75
CA PRO A 128 -10.06 -7.84 -11.92
C PRO A 128 -9.17 -7.34 -13.05
N VAL A 129 -8.12 -8.08 -13.39
CA VAL A 129 -7.23 -7.71 -14.51
C VAL A 129 -7.89 -8.10 -15.82
N LYS A 130 -7.83 -7.22 -16.82
CA LYS A 130 -8.50 -7.43 -18.11
C LYS A 130 -7.91 -8.64 -18.84
N SER A 131 -8.71 -9.71 -18.98
CA SER A 131 -8.40 -10.84 -19.87
C SER A 131 -8.49 -10.43 -21.35
N SER A 132 -7.73 -11.09 -22.23
CA SER A 132 -7.89 -10.91 -23.68
C SER A 132 -9.23 -11.44 -24.22
N ALA A 133 -9.68 -12.61 -23.76
CA ALA A 133 -10.85 -13.29 -24.33
C ALA A 133 -12.19 -12.65 -23.95
N LEU A 134 -12.38 -12.29 -22.66
CA LEU A 134 -13.67 -11.85 -22.13
C LEU A 134 -13.63 -10.42 -21.57
N SER A 135 -12.62 -9.64 -21.95
CA SER A 135 -12.41 -8.26 -21.50
C SER A 135 -12.47 -8.07 -19.97
N GLY A 136 -12.10 -9.10 -19.21
CA GLY A 136 -12.09 -9.08 -17.74
C GLY A 136 -13.41 -9.43 -17.07
N ASN A 137 -14.46 -9.81 -17.82
CA ASN A 137 -15.71 -10.28 -17.20
C ASN A 137 -15.53 -11.60 -16.44
N ASP A 138 -14.72 -12.51 -16.99
CA ASP A 138 -14.27 -13.73 -16.31
C ASP A 138 -13.59 -13.42 -14.97
N SER A 139 -12.71 -12.42 -15.00
CA SER A 139 -11.90 -11.96 -13.88
C SER A 139 -12.80 -11.31 -12.84
N LEU A 140 -13.74 -10.46 -13.27
CA LEU A 140 -14.69 -9.78 -12.41
C LEU A 140 -15.57 -10.79 -11.69
N LEU A 141 -16.21 -11.69 -12.42
CA LEU A 141 -17.11 -12.69 -11.85
C LEU A 141 -16.37 -13.67 -10.94
N SER A 142 -15.12 -14.02 -11.26
CA SER A 142 -14.28 -14.88 -10.41
C SER A 142 -13.93 -14.23 -9.07
N ILE A 143 -13.88 -12.89 -8.99
CA ILE A 143 -13.49 -12.14 -7.78
C ILE A 143 -14.71 -11.67 -6.99
N VAL A 144 -15.74 -11.13 -7.66
CA VAL A 144 -16.87 -10.46 -6.99
C VAL A 144 -17.91 -11.44 -6.44
N GLN A 145 -18.07 -12.61 -7.06
CA GLN A 145 -19.11 -13.60 -6.68
C GLN A 145 -18.63 -14.54 -5.57
N MET A 146 -17.97 -14.00 -4.55
CA MET A 146 -17.55 -14.81 -3.40
C MET A 146 -18.77 -15.37 -2.65
N PRO A 147 -18.74 -16.64 -2.20
CA PRO A 147 -19.79 -17.19 -1.37
C PRO A 147 -19.81 -16.52 0.02
N ARG A 148 -20.90 -16.75 0.75
CA ARG A 148 -21.08 -16.24 2.12
C ARG A 148 -19.89 -16.63 3.01
N GLY A 149 -19.32 -15.65 3.70
CA GLY A 149 -18.31 -15.83 4.76
C GLY A 149 -16.90 -15.35 4.39
N VAL A 150 -16.58 -15.19 3.11
CA VAL A 150 -15.24 -14.78 2.65
C VAL A 150 -15.35 -13.59 1.68
N PRO A 151 -15.57 -12.37 2.19
CA PRO A 151 -15.79 -11.21 1.33
C PRO A 151 -14.50 -10.72 0.65
N VAL A 152 -14.64 -10.21 -0.57
CA VAL A 152 -13.61 -9.44 -1.28
C VAL A 152 -14.22 -8.10 -1.70
N ALA A 153 -13.53 -6.99 -1.43
CA ALA A 153 -13.95 -5.68 -1.88
C ALA A 153 -13.49 -5.46 -3.34
N THR A 154 -14.33 -5.83 -4.30
CA THR A 154 -13.96 -5.80 -5.72
C THR A 154 -14.13 -4.40 -6.33
N VAL A 155 -13.11 -3.91 -7.01
CA VAL A 155 -13.17 -2.66 -7.80
C VAL A 155 -13.43 -2.95 -9.29
N ALA A 156 -13.58 -1.90 -10.10
CA ALA A 156 -13.79 -2.04 -11.54
C ALA A 156 -12.63 -2.78 -12.23
N ILE A 157 -12.94 -3.44 -13.36
CA ILE A 157 -11.96 -4.14 -14.20
C ILE A 157 -10.81 -3.19 -14.56
N GLY A 158 -9.57 -3.61 -14.29
CA GLY A 158 -8.34 -2.89 -14.58
C GLY A 158 -8.08 -1.66 -13.70
N ASN A 159 -8.95 -1.36 -12.73
CA ASN A 159 -8.87 -0.10 -11.99
C ASN A 159 -8.12 -0.25 -10.66
N ALA A 160 -6.82 -0.54 -10.74
CA ALA A 160 -5.97 -0.64 -9.56
C ALA A 160 -5.80 0.70 -8.83
N ALA A 161 -5.93 1.84 -9.53
CA ALA A 161 -5.94 3.17 -8.90
C ALA A 161 -7.06 3.28 -7.85
N ASN A 162 -8.28 2.85 -8.19
CA ASN A 162 -9.39 2.82 -7.24
C ASN A 162 -9.18 1.83 -6.10
N ALA A 163 -8.44 0.74 -6.32
CA ALA A 163 -8.06 -0.15 -5.21
C ALA A 163 -7.09 0.55 -4.24
N GLY A 164 -6.12 1.32 -4.75
CA GLY A 164 -5.26 2.18 -3.93
C GLY A 164 -6.07 3.20 -3.13
N LEU A 165 -7.01 3.91 -3.79
CA LEU A 165 -7.87 4.90 -3.12
C LEU A 165 -8.78 4.25 -2.07
N LEU A 166 -9.31 3.05 -2.33
CA LEU A 166 -10.11 2.31 -1.38
C LEU A 166 -9.29 1.89 -0.15
N ALA A 167 -8.06 1.41 -0.35
CA ALA A 167 -7.14 1.11 0.75
C ALA A 167 -6.84 2.36 1.58
N VAL A 168 -6.57 3.51 0.95
CA VAL A 168 -6.38 4.79 1.65
C VAL A 168 -7.62 5.17 2.47
N ARG A 169 -8.82 4.99 1.92
CA ARG A 169 -10.07 5.26 2.67
C ARG A 169 -10.25 4.34 3.88
N MET A 170 -9.92 3.05 3.74
CA MET A 170 -9.95 2.09 4.86
C MET A 170 -8.98 2.51 5.97
N LEU A 171 -7.73 2.84 5.63
CA LEU A 171 -6.74 3.33 6.60
C LEU A 171 -7.15 4.66 7.22
N GLY A 172 -7.74 5.56 6.44
CA GLY A 172 -8.24 6.87 6.88
C GLY A 172 -9.42 6.80 7.87
N MET A 173 -9.98 5.61 8.13
CA MET A 173 -10.94 5.41 9.23
C MET A 173 -10.28 5.64 10.60
N GLU A 174 -9.00 5.27 10.74
CA GLU A 174 -8.22 5.42 11.97
C GLU A 174 -7.17 6.55 11.86
N ASP A 175 -6.76 6.92 10.65
CA ASP A 175 -5.77 7.97 10.39
C ASP A 175 -6.42 9.29 9.88
N ILE A 176 -6.42 10.31 10.74
CA ILE A 176 -6.97 11.64 10.41
C ILE A 176 -6.17 12.37 9.33
N HIS A 177 -4.86 12.11 9.21
CA HIS A 177 -4.01 12.72 8.19
C HIS A 177 -4.34 12.17 6.81
N LEU A 178 -4.50 10.84 6.68
CA LEU A 178 -4.95 10.22 5.43
C LEU A 178 -6.36 10.69 5.04
N ARG A 179 -7.25 10.85 6.02
CA ARG A 179 -8.59 11.39 5.77
C ARG A 179 -8.55 12.81 5.20
N ARG A 180 -7.67 13.68 5.73
CA ARG A 180 -7.47 15.05 5.20
C ARG A 180 -6.89 15.04 3.79
N LYS A 181 -5.85 14.24 3.52
CA LYS A 181 -5.31 14.07 2.17
C LYS A 181 -6.38 13.60 1.17
N MET A 182 -7.29 12.71 1.59
CA MET A 182 -8.41 12.27 0.75
C MET A 182 -9.41 13.40 0.46
N GLN A 183 -9.69 14.26 1.43
CA GLN A 183 -10.52 15.46 1.20
C GLN A 183 -9.85 16.44 0.24
N GLU A 184 -8.55 16.65 0.36
CA GLU A 184 -7.77 17.49 -0.56
C GLU A 184 -7.76 16.92 -1.98
N PHE A 185 -7.55 15.60 -2.12
CA PHE A 185 -7.66 14.89 -3.39
C PHE A 185 -9.03 15.11 -4.05
N MET A 186 -10.12 14.99 -3.29
CA MET A 186 -11.48 15.20 -3.80
C MET A 186 -11.71 16.64 -4.27
N ARG A 187 -11.23 17.65 -3.52
CA ARG A 187 -11.31 19.05 -3.94
C ARG A 187 -10.52 19.32 -5.20
N ARG A 188 -9.32 18.72 -5.33
CA ARG A 188 -8.51 18.86 -6.55
C ARG A 188 -9.22 18.27 -7.77
N GLN A 189 -9.86 17.10 -7.64
CA GLN A 189 -10.66 16.53 -8.72
C GLN A 189 -11.84 17.43 -9.13
N GLU A 190 -12.53 18.03 -8.15
CA GLU A 190 -13.59 19.00 -8.41
C GLU A 190 -13.07 20.19 -9.20
N THR A 191 -11.97 20.81 -8.75
CA THR A 191 -11.31 21.91 -9.46
C THR A 191 -10.91 21.51 -10.89
N GLU A 192 -10.27 20.35 -11.07
CA GLU A 192 -9.87 19.86 -12.40
C GLU A 192 -11.07 19.72 -13.36
N VAL A 193 -12.23 19.29 -12.86
CA VAL A 193 -13.45 19.16 -13.68
C VAL A 193 -14.02 20.53 -14.02
N LEU A 194 -14.09 21.45 -13.05
CA LEU A 194 -14.59 22.81 -13.27
C LEU A 194 -13.71 23.60 -14.25
N ASP A 195 -12.38 23.44 -14.18
CA ASP A 195 -11.44 24.06 -15.11
C ASP A 195 -11.62 23.52 -16.53
N LYS A 196 -11.78 22.19 -16.67
CA LYS A 196 -12.06 21.55 -17.96
C LYS A 196 -13.40 21.99 -18.55
N ALA A 197 -14.43 22.11 -17.71
CA ALA A 197 -15.74 22.60 -18.11
C ALA A 197 -15.67 24.04 -18.61
N SER A 198 -15.05 24.94 -17.82
CA SER A 198 -14.86 26.35 -18.20
C SER A 198 -14.11 26.49 -19.51
N LYS A 199 -13.01 25.73 -19.68
CA LYS A 199 -12.25 25.73 -20.94
C LYS A 199 -13.09 25.25 -22.13
N LEU A 200 -13.89 24.19 -21.96
CA LEU A 200 -14.77 23.68 -23.01
C LEU A 200 -15.85 24.68 -23.40
N GLU A 201 -16.42 25.40 -22.43
CA GLU A 201 -17.41 26.46 -22.66
C GLU A 201 -16.83 27.68 -23.38
N GLU A 202 -15.57 28.03 -23.09
CA GLU A 202 -14.87 29.17 -23.70
C GLU A 202 -14.47 28.89 -25.15
N VAL A 203 -13.80 27.75 -25.41
CA VAL A 203 -13.23 27.46 -26.75
C VAL A 203 -14.22 26.70 -27.65
N GLY A 204 -15.27 26.11 -27.07
CA GLY A 204 -16.22 25.25 -27.76
C GLY A 204 -15.65 23.87 -28.10
N TRP A 205 -16.53 22.90 -28.34
CA TRP A 205 -16.14 21.50 -28.56
C TRP A 205 -15.25 21.25 -29.78
N ARG A 206 -15.26 22.16 -30.77
CA ARG A 206 -14.48 22.02 -32.01
C ARG A 206 -13.00 22.30 -31.81
N GLU A 207 -12.67 23.22 -30.90
CA GLU A 207 -11.29 23.60 -30.59
C GLU A 207 -10.79 22.91 -29.31
N TYR A 208 -11.68 22.29 -28.53
CA TYR A 208 -11.31 21.60 -27.29
C TYR A 208 -10.57 20.28 -27.57
N GLY A 209 -9.26 20.26 -27.29
CA GLY A 209 -8.44 19.05 -27.37
C GLY A 209 -7.65 18.90 -28.67
N ASN A 210 -7.80 19.84 -29.61
CA ASN A 210 -6.79 20.11 -30.65
C ASN A 210 -5.59 20.85 -30.04
#